data_AF-A0A378N190-F1
#
_entry.id   AF-A0A378N190-F1
#
_cell.length_a   1.000
_cell.length_b   1.000
_cell.length_c   1.000
_cell.angle_alpha   90.00
_cell.angle_beta   90.00
_cell.angle_gamma   90.00
#
_symmetry.space_group_name_H-M   'P 1'
#
loop_
_entity.id
_entity.type
_entity.pdbx_description
1 polymer ?
#
loop_
_entity_poly.entity_id
_entity_poly.type
_entity_poly.pdbx_seq_one_letter_code
_entity_poly.pdbx_strand_id
1 'polypeptide(L)'
;MQNIPIRNEEGRRIRQAFVAREGYKIVAADYSQIELRIMAHLSNDEGMINAFAEGKDIHRATAAEIFGVELGEVTSEQRRSAKAINFGLIYGMSSFGLSNQLGIGRAEAQKYMDLYFQRYPAVQQFMTDIREVAVEKGYVETLFGRRLYLPDIKSGNAILRKAAERVAINAPMQGTAADIIKVAMIGIDNAIRDNDESK
;
A
#
# COMPACT_ATOMS: atom_id res chain seq x y z
N MET A 1 -13.41 -15.26 3.07
CA MET A 1 -12.73 -15.08 1.76
C MET A 1 -11.29 -14.57 1.89
N GLN A 2 -10.97 -13.58 2.74
CA GLN A 2 -9.61 -13.00 2.82
C GLN A 2 -8.50 -13.97 3.27
N ASN A 3 -8.84 -15.03 4.00
CA ASN A 3 -7.86 -16.01 4.50
C ASN A 3 -7.52 -17.13 3.51
N ILE A 4 -8.12 -17.16 2.32
CA ILE A 4 -7.74 -18.14 1.29
C ILE A 4 -6.36 -17.72 0.75
N PRO A 5 -5.33 -18.58 0.83
CA PRO A 5 -4.00 -18.22 0.37
C PRO A 5 -3.98 -17.74 -1.09
N ILE A 6 -3.44 -16.55 -1.34
CA ILE A 6 -3.49 -15.93 -2.67
C ILE A 6 -2.42 -16.50 -3.61
N ARG A 7 -1.30 -16.98 -3.07
CA ARG A 7 -0.06 -17.21 -3.84
C ARG A 7 0.52 -18.62 -3.75
N ASN A 8 -0.20 -19.60 -3.19
CA ASN A 8 0.21 -21.01 -3.24
C ASN A 8 -0.76 -21.83 -4.11
N GLU A 9 -0.33 -23.04 -4.47
CA GLU A 9 -1.09 -23.94 -5.33
C GLU A 9 -2.41 -24.37 -4.68
N GLU A 10 -2.37 -24.74 -3.41
CA GLU A 10 -3.57 -25.12 -2.64
C GLU A 10 -4.63 -24.02 -2.61
N GLY A 11 -4.25 -22.76 -2.42
CA GLY A 11 -5.15 -21.62 -2.46
C GLY A 11 -5.66 -21.29 -3.87
N ARG A 12 -4.92 -21.67 -4.93
CA ARG A 12 -5.46 -21.66 -6.31
C ARG A 12 -6.51 -22.75 -6.49
N ARG A 13 -6.26 -23.97 -5.99
CA ARG A 13 -7.22 -25.10 -6.05
C ARG A 13 -8.51 -24.78 -5.29
N ILE A 14 -8.42 -24.18 -4.10
CA ILE A 14 -9.61 -23.73 -3.35
C ILE A 14 -10.41 -22.71 -4.16
N ARG A 15 -9.76 -21.76 -4.82
CA ARG A 15 -10.47 -20.76 -5.66
C ARG A 15 -11.14 -21.37 -6.89
N GLN A 16 -10.61 -22.48 -7.43
CA GLN A 16 -11.25 -23.20 -8.53
C GLN A 16 -12.58 -23.85 -8.13
N ALA A 17 -12.83 -24.05 -6.83
CA ALA A 17 -14.13 -24.55 -6.36
C ALA A 17 -15.25 -23.50 -6.46
N PHE A 18 -14.92 -22.22 -6.64
CA PHE A 18 -15.89 -21.16 -6.91
C PHE A 18 -16.15 -21.13 -8.41
N VAL A 19 -17.26 -21.72 -8.85
CA VAL A 19 -17.65 -21.85 -10.26
C VAL A 19 -18.86 -21.00 -10.59
N ALA A 20 -18.95 -20.54 -11.85
CA ALA A 20 -20.14 -19.87 -12.35
C ALA A 20 -21.27 -20.89 -12.55
N ARG A 21 -22.53 -20.44 -12.43
CA ARG A 21 -23.69 -21.21 -12.90
C ARG A 21 -23.65 -21.37 -14.44
N GLU A 22 -24.38 -22.36 -14.94
CA GLU A 22 -24.52 -22.60 -16.39
C GLU A 22 -24.97 -21.34 -17.13
N GLY A 23 -24.37 -21.07 -18.29
CA GLY A 23 -24.59 -19.85 -19.07
C GLY A 23 -23.89 -18.59 -18.54
N TYR A 24 -23.12 -18.67 -17.44
CA TYR A 24 -22.41 -17.52 -16.84
C TYR A 24 -20.89 -17.75 -16.76
N LYS A 25 -20.15 -16.65 -16.52
CA LYS A 25 -18.71 -16.65 -16.25
C LYS A 25 -18.41 -15.84 -14.98
N ILE A 26 -17.34 -16.18 -14.27
CA ILE A 26 -16.82 -15.34 -13.18
C ILE A 26 -15.91 -14.27 -13.77
N VAL A 27 -16.14 -13.03 -13.39
CA VAL A 27 -15.28 -11.88 -13.71
C VAL A 27 -14.65 -11.39 -12.41
N ALA A 28 -13.34 -11.18 -12.42
CA ALA A 28 -12.60 -10.58 -11.32
C ALA A 28 -12.06 -9.22 -11.75
N ALA A 29 -12.43 -8.16 -11.03
CA ALA A 29 -11.89 -6.82 -11.19
C ALA A 29 -11.07 -6.47 -9.93
N ASP A 30 -9.85 -5.96 -10.13
CA ASP A 30 -8.92 -5.63 -9.05
C ASP A 30 -8.31 -4.24 -9.28
N TYR A 31 -8.18 -3.47 -8.21
CA TYR A 31 -7.48 -2.19 -8.28
C TYR A 31 -5.97 -2.41 -8.16
N SER A 32 -5.29 -2.29 -9.30
CA SER A 32 -3.84 -2.46 -9.39
C SER A 32 -3.09 -1.45 -8.49
N GLN A 33 -2.51 -1.96 -7.40
CA GLN A 33 -1.62 -1.23 -6.49
C GLN A 33 -2.26 0.03 -5.88
N ILE A 34 -3.56 -0.04 -5.54
CA ILE A 34 -4.34 1.12 -5.08
C ILE A 34 -3.68 1.90 -3.93
N GLU A 35 -3.10 1.20 -2.95
CA GLU A 35 -2.49 1.84 -1.78
C GLU A 35 -1.27 2.70 -2.15
N LEU A 36 -0.43 2.24 -3.10
CA LEU A 36 0.70 3.04 -3.57
C LEU A 36 0.26 4.22 -4.42
N ARG A 37 -0.82 4.07 -5.21
CA ARG A 37 -1.39 5.19 -5.97
C ARG A 37 -1.97 6.25 -5.04
N ILE A 38 -2.60 5.82 -3.94
CA ILE A 38 -3.07 6.72 -2.89
C ILE A 38 -1.88 7.40 -2.20
N MET A 39 -0.80 6.67 -1.89
CA MET A 39 0.42 7.28 -1.34
C MET A 39 0.98 8.36 -2.27
N ALA A 40 1.11 8.08 -3.57
CA ALA A 40 1.56 9.05 -4.56
C ALA A 40 0.70 10.32 -4.55
N HIS A 41 -0.62 10.16 -4.46
CA HIS A 41 -1.56 11.27 -4.38
C HIS A 41 -1.48 12.04 -3.05
N LEU A 42 -1.51 11.36 -1.92
CA LEU A 42 -1.50 11.98 -0.58
C LEU A 42 -0.19 12.73 -0.29
N SER A 43 0.93 12.17 -0.76
CA SER A 43 2.24 12.82 -0.65
C SER A 43 2.48 13.90 -1.69
N ASN A 44 1.68 13.93 -2.75
CA ASN A 44 1.92 14.76 -3.93
C ASN A 44 3.36 14.61 -4.48
N ASP A 45 3.88 13.39 -4.44
CA ASP A 45 5.24 13.09 -4.88
C ASP A 45 5.29 12.94 -6.41
N GLU A 46 5.79 13.97 -7.10
CA GLU A 46 5.90 14.00 -8.56
C GLU A 46 6.67 12.79 -9.12
N GLY A 47 7.70 12.31 -8.43
CA GLY A 47 8.45 11.13 -8.86
C GLY A 47 7.58 9.88 -8.88
N MET A 48 6.81 9.66 -7.82
CA MET A 48 5.91 8.52 -7.70
C MET A 48 4.69 8.64 -8.63
N ILE A 49 4.11 9.85 -8.76
CA ILE A 49 3.00 10.14 -9.68
C ILE A 49 3.42 9.85 -11.12
N ASN A 50 4.54 10.40 -11.57
CA ASN A 50 5.05 10.20 -12.93
C ASN A 50 5.39 8.74 -13.21
N ALA A 51 5.96 8.02 -12.23
CA ALA A 51 6.19 6.58 -12.37
C ALA A 51 4.90 5.80 -12.65
N PHE A 52 3.80 6.13 -11.97
CA PHE A 52 2.51 5.52 -12.24
C PHE A 52 1.88 5.97 -13.56
N ALA A 53 2.03 7.24 -13.94
CA ALA A 53 1.49 7.80 -15.18
C ALA A 53 2.16 7.17 -16.41
N GLU A 54 3.46 6.92 -16.35
CA GLU A 54 4.25 6.30 -17.42
C GLU A 54 4.20 4.76 -17.40
N GLY A 55 3.44 4.15 -16.47
CA GLY A 55 3.33 2.69 -16.36
C GLY A 55 4.62 2.00 -15.90
N LYS A 56 5.53 2.72 -15.24
CA LYS A 56 6.77 2.15 -14.68
C LYS A 56 6.46 1.20 -13.53
N ASP A 57 7.23 0.13 -13.45
CA ASP A 57 7.15 -0.82 -12.34
C ASP A 57 8.03 -0.33 -11.18
N ILE A 58 7.42 0.44 -10.27
CA ILE A 58 8.10 1.02 -9.09
C ILE A 58 8.82 -0.07 -8.29
N HIS A 59 8.25 -1.28 -8.18
CA HIS A 59 8.89 -2.38 -7.48
C HIS A 59 10.15 -2.87 -8.17
N ARG A 60 10.18 -2.92 -9.52
CA ARG A 60 11.40 -3.27 -10.25
C ARG A 60 12.44 -2.16 -10.15
N ALA A 61 12.05 -0.90 -10.22
CA ALA A 61 12.97 0.22 -10.03
C ALA A 61 13.65 0.14 -8.65
N THR A 62 12.86 -0.05 -7.59
CA THR A 62 13.41 -0.25 -6.23
C THR A 62 14.28 -1.50 -6.14
N ALA A 63 13.90 -2.60 -6.78
CA ALA A 63 14.71 -3.82 -6.80
C ALA A 63 16.07 -3.61 -7.49
N ALA A 64 16.09 -2.95 -8.64
CA ALA A 64 17.32 -2.66 -9.38
C ALA A 64 18.34 -1.94 -8.50
N GLU A 65 17.89 -0.95 -7.73
CA GLU A 65 18.75 -0.23 -6.77
C GLU A 65 19.19 -1.07 -5.58
N ILE A 66 18.26 -1.79 -4.94
CA ILE A 66 18.57 -2.57 -3.73
C ILE A 66 19.52 -3.73 -4.03
N PHE A 67 19.34 -4.38 -5.19
CA PHE A 67 20.16 -5.51 -5.57
C PHE A 67 21.35 -5.13 -6.46
N GLY A 68 21.49 -3.84 -6.83
CA GLY A 68 22.57 -3.36 -7.68
C GLY A 68 22.62 -4.00 -9.07
N VAL A 69 21.45 -4.23 -9.66
CA VAL A 69 21.30 -4.87 -10.99
C VAL A 69 20.58 -3.94 -11.95
N GLU A 70 20.77 -4.14 -13.26
CA GLU A 70 20.03 -3.40 -14.27
C GLU A 70 18.52 -3.69 -14.20
N LEU A 71 17.68 -2.72 -14.59
CA LEU A 71 16.22 -2.86 -14.50
C LEU A 71 15.70 -4.12 -15.24
N GLY A 72 16.33 -4.43 -16.38
CA GLY A 72 16.03 -5.61 -17.18
C GLY A 72 16.41 -6.94 -16.52
N GLU A 73 17.41 -6.92 -15.63
CA GLU A 73 17.97 -8.09 -14.94
C GLU A 73 17.25 -8.40 -13.62
N VAL A 74 16.39 -7.49 -13.15
CA VAL A 74 15.57 -7.72 -11.95
C VAL A 74 14.73 -8.98 -12.09
N THR A 75 15.00 -9.96 -11.24
CA THR A 75 14.25 -11.22 -11.18
C THR A 75 12.87 -11.02 -10.55
N SER A 76 11.94 -11.94 -10.82
CA SER A 76 10.62 -11.96 -10.18
C SER A 76 10.69 -12.04 -8.65
N GLU A 77 11.72 -12.70 -8.12
CA GLU A 77 11.97 -12.78 -6.69
C GLU A 77 12.47 -11.46 -6.11
N GLN A 78 13.47 -10.83 -6.74
CA GLN A 78 13.98 -9.52 -6.34
C GLN A 78 12.86 -8.47 -6.35
N ARG A 79 12.04 -8.46 -7.41
CA ARG A 79 10.85 -7.61 -7.51
C ARG A 79 9.86 -7.87 -6.37
N ARG A 80 9.65 -9.14 -5.99
CA ARG A 80 8.75 -9.51 -4.89
C ARG A 80 9.27 -9.03 -3.54
N SER A 81 10.58 -9.13 -3.30
CA SER A 81 11.22 -8.60 -2.11
C SER A 81 11.11 -7.08 -2.05
N ALA A 82 11.43 -6.39 -3.14
CA ALA A 82 11.27 -4.93 -3.27
C ALA A 82 9.83 -4.47 -3.09
N LYS A 83 8.84 -5.27 -3.53
CA LYS A 83 7.43 -5.01 -3.22
C LYS A 83 7.18 -4.99 -1.72
N ALA A 84 7.61 -6.01 -0.99
CA ALA A 84 7.42 -6.06 0.46
C ALA A 84 8.16 -4.93 1.18
N ILE A 85 9.31 -4.49 0.65
CA ILE A 85 10.07 -3.34 1.16
C ILE A 85 9.32 -2.04 0.93
N ASN A 86 8.86 -1.76 -0.30
CA ASN A 86 8.08 -0.55 -0.61
C ASN A 86 6.86 -0.45 0.31
N PHE A 87 6.12 -1.53 0.50
CA PHE A 87 5.00 -1.56 1.44
C PHE A 87 5.46 -1.33 2.88
N GLY A 88 6.57 -1.93 3.31
CA GLY A 88 7.15 -1.65 4.61
C GLY A 88 7.46 -0.17 4.82
N LEU A 89 8.15 0.45 3.87
CA LEU A 89 8.60 1.84 3.94
C LEU A 89 7.43 2.81 4.01
N ILE A 90 6.44 2.67 3.10
CA ILE A 90 5.25 3.54 3.13
C ILE A 90 4.42 3.34 4.41
N TYR A 91 4.56 2.19 5.08
CA TYR A 91 3.89 1.88 6.34
C TYR A 91 4.71 2.16 7.60
N GLY A 92 5.77 2.98 7.49
CA GLY A 92 6.55 3.40 8.63
C GLY A 92 7.44 2.31 9.23
N MET A 93 7.87 1.34 8.42
CA MET A 93 8.92 0.40 8.78
C MET A 93 10.22 1.16 9.07
N SER A 94 10.88 0.82 10.18
CA SER A 94 12.18 1.38 10.52
C SER A 94 13.32 0.67 9.78
N SER A 95 14.51 1.27 9.78
CA SER A 95 15.73 0.64 9.24
C SER A 95 16.06 -0.67 9.94
N PHE A 96 15.70 -0.83 11.21
CA PHE A 96 15.78 -2.11 11.91
C PHE A 96 14.81 -3.15 11.34
N GLY A 97 13.55 -2.77 11.10
CA GLY A 97 12.57 -3.66 10.47
C GLY A 97 12.99 -4.07 9.06
N LEU A 98 13.49 -3.12 8.28
CA LEU A 98 14.01 -3.36 6.94
C LEU A 98 15.23 -4.29 6.94
N SER A 99 16.19 -4.04 7.83
CA SER A 99 17.38 -4.87 8.03
C SER A 99 17.00 -6.33 8.33
N ASN A 100 16.04 -6.57 9.23
CA ASN A 100 15.56 -7.91 9.54
C ASN A 100 14.87 -8.58 8.34
N GLN A 101 14.07 -7.81 7.57
CA GLN A 101 13.35 -8.34 6.42
C GLN A 101 14.28 -8.69 5.25
N LEU A 102 15.38 -7.95 5.09
CA LEU A 102 16.37 -8.14 4.04
C LEU A 102 17.52 -9.07 4.44
N GLY A 103 17.73 -9.32 5.74
CA GLY A 103 18.90 -10.06 6.22
C GLY A 103 20.21 -9.30 6.06
N ILE A 104 20.18 -7.97 6.00
CA ILE A 104 21.34 -7.09 5.80
C ILE A 104 21.70 -6.29 7.05
N GLY A 105 22.86 -5.65 7.07
CA GLY A 105 23.27 -4.77 8.16
C GLY A 105 22.38 -3.53 8.32
N ARG A 106 22.22 -3.02 9.55
CA ARG A 106 21.40 -1.83 9.82
C ARG A 106 21.84 -0.58 9.05
N ALA A 107 23.15 -0.37 8.91
CA ALA A 107 23.69 0.77 8.16
C ALA A 107 23.34 0.70 6.67
N GLU A 108 23.35 -0.51 6.10
CA GLU A 108 22.97 -0.75 4.71
C GLU A 108 21.46 -0.56 4.52
N ALA A 109 20.64 -1.08 5.43
CA ALA A 109 19.20 -0.83 5.43
C ALA A 109 18.88 0.68 5.52
N GLN A 110 19.58 1.43 6.38
CA GLN A 110 19.43 2.88 6.47
C GLN A 110 19.78 3.55 5.14
N LYS A 111 20.90 3.17 4.50
CA LYS A 111 21.27 3.68 3.18
C LYS A 111 20.18 3.45 2.13
N TYR A 112 19.53 2.28 2.11
CA TYR A 112 18.42 2.03 1.20
C TYR A 112 17.19 2.88 1.50
N MET A 113 16.88 3.11 2.78
CA MET A 113 15.81 4.04 3.16
C MET A 113 16.12 5.46 2.70
N ASP A 114 17.35 5.92 2.90
CA ASP A 114 17.78 7.26 2.53
C ASP A 114 17.71 7.46 1.01
N LEU A 115 18.16 6.47 0.21
CA LEU A 115 18.03 6.51 -1.25
C LEU A 115 16.56 6.52 -1.70
N TYR A 116 15.71 5.73 -1.05
CA TYR A 116 14.28 5.70 -1.35
C TYR A 116 13.62 7.06 -1.12
N PHE A 117 13.89 7.69 0.04
CA PHE A 117 13.33 9.00 0.36
C PHE A 117 14.03 10.15 -0.39
N GLN A 118 15.28 9.99 -0.82
CA GLN A 118 15.92 10.94 -1.73
C GLN A 118 15.20 10.96 -3.09
N ARG A 119 14.73 9.79 -3.55
CA ARG A 119 13.96 9.67 -4.79
C ARG A 119 12.52 10.14 -4.66
N TYR A 120 11.89 9.86 -3.52
CA TYR A 120 10.51 10.23 -3.22
C TYR A 120 10.44 11.11 -1.95
N PRO A 121 10.99 12.34 -2.01
CA PRO A 121 11.13 13.20 -0.82
C PRO A 121 9.79 13.63 -0.24
N ALA A 122 8.77 13.82 -1.07
CA ALA A 122 7.46 14.25 -0.59
C ALA A 122 6.74 13.14 0.19
N VAL A 123 7.08 11.87 -0.06
CA VAL A 123 6.61 10.74 0.76
C VAL A 123 7.15 10.85 2.19
N GLN A 124 8.44 11.17 2.36
CA GLN A 124 9.04 11.34 3.68
C GLN A 124 8.41 12.51 4.45
N GLN A 125 8.18 13.60 3.73
CA GLN A 125 7.53 14.79 4.29
C GLN A 125 6.11 14.46 4.75
N PHE A 126 5.30 13.84 3.89
CA PHE A 126 3.95 13.39 4.22
C PHE A 126 3.91 12.50 5.47
N MET A 127 4.84 11.54 5.57
CA MET A 127 4.92 10.66 6.75
C MET A 127 5.23 11.43 8.04
N THR A 128 5.96 12.54 7.95
CA THR A 128 6.25 13.42 9.10
C THR A 128 5.03 14.26 9.45
N ASP A 129 4.46 14.93 8.46
CA ASP A 129 3.30 15.81 8.63
C ASP A 129 2.10 15.05 9.21
N ILE A 130 1.81 13.84 8.72
CA ILE A 130 0.67 13.07 9.21
C ILE A 130 0.84 12.62 10.67
N ARG A 131 2.08 12.40 11.13
CA ARG A 131 2.37 12.12 12.55
C ARG A 131 2.11 13.35 13.40
N GLU A 132 2.50 14.53 12.93
CA GLU A 132 2.25 15.79 13.62
C GLU A 132 0.76 16.08 13.72
N VAL A 133 0.01 15.92 12.62
CA VAL A 133 -1.46 16.05 12.60
C VAL A 133 -2.11 15.05 13.57
N ALA A 134 -1.64 13.80 13.60
CA ALA A 134 -2.15 12.79 14.51
C ALA A 134 -1.92 13.17 15.98
N VAL A 135 -0.75 13.71 16.31
CA VAL A 135 -0.43 14.21 17.65
C VAL A 135 -1.30 15.43 17.97
N GLU A 136 -1.42 16.40 17.07
CA GLU A 136 -2.20 17.61 17.32
C GLU A 136 -3.68 17.30 17.56
N LYS A 137 -4.31 16.58 16.62
CA LYS A 137 -5.77 16.35 16.58
C LYS A 137 -6.22 15.11 17.35
N GLY A 138 -5.34 14.14 17.59
CA GLY A 138 -5.68 12.85 18.18
C GLY A 138 -6.34 11.86 17.22
N TYR A 139 -6.42 12.18 15.92
CA TYR A 139 -6.98 11.32 14.88
C TYR A 139 -6.36 11.64 13.51
N VAL A 140 -6.54 10.73 12.55
CA VAL A 140 -6.22 10.93 11.12
C VAL A 140 -7.45 10.66 10.26
N GLU A 141 -7.46 11.19 9.02
CA GLU A 141 -8.61 11.13 8.11
C GLU A 141 -8.25 10.48 6.77
N THR A 142 -9.23 9.85 6.12
CA THR A 142 -9.14 9.44 4.71
C THR A 142 -9.46 10.61 3.79
N LEU A 143 -9.26 10.46 2.47
CA LEU A 143 -9.67 11.47 1.47
C LEU A 143 -11.17 11.80 1.51
N PHE A 144 -11.99 10.88 2.04
CA PHE A 144 -13.44 11.04 2.16
C PHE A 144 -13.86 11.55 3.55
N GLY A 145 -12.91 11.94 4.40
CA GLY A 145 -13.18 12.48 5.74
C GLY A 145 -13.49 11.42 6.81
N ARG A 146 -13.30 10.12 6.54
CA ARG A 146 -13.46 9.08 7.56
C ARG A 146 -12.31 9.14 8.56
N ARG A 147 -12.63 9.14 9.85
CA ARG A 147 -11.65 9.30 10.93
C ARG A 147 -11.21 7.98 11.55
N LEU A 148 -9.95 7.93 11.98
CA LEU A 148 -9.44 6.97 12.94
C LEU A 148 -8.81 7.69 14.12
N TYR A 149 -9.40 7.52 15.30
CA TYR A 149 -8.88 8.08 16.56
C TYR A 149 -7.72 7.24 17.10
N LEU A 150 -6.69 7.92 17.61
CA LEU A 150 -5.42 7.33 18.03
C LEU A 150 -5.17 7.64 19.51
N PRO A 151 -5.80 6.90 20.45
CA PRO A 151 -5.72 7.21 21.88
C PRO A 151 -4.28 7.17 22.42
N ASP A 152 -3.44 6.30 21.84
CA ASP A 152 -2.04 6.12 22.26
C ASP A 152 -1.04 7.08 21.59
N ILE A 153 -1.49 8.01 20.74
CA ILE A 153 -0.57 8.88 19.99
C ILE A 153 0.25 9.82 20.89
N LYS A 154 -0.26 10.12 22.10
CA LYS A 154 0.45 10.89 23.14
C LYS A 154 0.90 10.01 24.31
N SER A 155 0.89 8.69 24.17
CA SER A 155 1.24 7.77 25.25
C SER A 155 2.67 8.01 25.74
N GLY A 156 2.85 8.05 27.06
CA GLY A 156 4.18 8.04 27.68
C GLY A 156 4.96 6.75 27.38
N ASN A 157 4.25 5.66 27.08
CA ASN A 157 4.86 4.41 26.65
C ASN A 157 5.32 4.50 25.19
N ALA A 158 6.64 4.48 24.98
CA ALA A 158 7.24 4.61 23.66
C ALA A 158 6.83 3.50 22.67
N ILE A 159 6.52 2.29 23.14
CA ILE A 159 6.08 1.18 22.28
C ILE A 159 4.68 1.46 21.74
N LEU A 160 3.75 1.84 22.62
CA LEU A 160 2.37 2.19 22.25
C LEU A 160 2.35 3.40 21.33
N ARG A 161 3.12 4.45 21.66
CA ARG A 161 3.22 5.66 20.84
C ARG A 161 3.73 5.36 19.43
N LYS A 162 4.83 4.60 19.30
CA LYS A 162 5.35 4.19 17.97
C LYS A 162 4.38 3.31 17.20
N ALA A 163 3.57 2.50 17.88
CA ALA A 163 2.53 1.73 17.22
C ALA A 163 1.42 2.65 16.68
N ALA A 164 0.97 3.63 17.48
CA ALA A 164 0.00 4.64 17.06
C ALA A 164 0.51 5.50 15.90
N GLU A 165 1.78 5.90 15.90
CA GLU A 165 2.42 6.64 14.80
C GLU A 165 2.41 5.83 13.48
N ARG A 166 2.66 4.51 13.53
CA ARG A 166 2.53 3.65 12.33
C ARG A 166 1.09 3.58 11.86
N VAL A 167 0.14 3.44 12.78
CA VAL A 167 -1.30 3.43 12.44
C VAL A 167 -1.72 4.77 11.81
N ALA A 168 -1.19 5.90 12.30
CA ALA A 168 -1.45 7.22 11.76
C ALA A 168 -1.05 7.36 10.28
N ILE A 169 0.07 6.75 9.88
CA ILE A 169 0.53 6.74 8.49
C ILE A 169 -0.32 5.78 7.64
N ASN A 170 -0.65 4.60 8.19
CA ASN A 170 -1.29 3.53 7.42
C ASN A 170 -2.78 3.80 7.17
N ALA A 171 -3.47 4.36 8.17
CA ALA A 171 -4.92 4.47 8.18
C ALA A 171 -5.48 5.37 7.06
N PRO A 172 -4.88 6.53 6.71
CA PRO A 172 -5.33 7.33 5.58
C PRO A 172 -5.29 6.56 4.26
N MET A 173 -4.22 5.78 4.01
CA MET A 173 -4.06 5.00 2.78
C MET A 173 -5.06 3.84 2.70
N GLN A 174 -5.03 2.95 3.70
CA GLN A 174 -5.91 1.78 3.74
C GLN A 174 -7.37 2.19 3.83
N GLY A 175 -7.63 3.26 4.59
CA GLY A 175 -8.95 3.79 4.76
C GLY A 175 -9.51 4.34 3.44
N THR A 176 -8.72 5.17 2.74
CA THR A 176 -9.09 5.69 1.43
C THR A 176 -9.31 4.57 0.41
N ALA A 177 -8.48 3.52 0.41
CA ALA A 177 -8.67 2.36 -0.47
C ALA A 177 -10.02 1.67 -0.21
N ALA A 178 -10.36 1.46 1.07
CA ALA A 178 -11.65 0.88 1.44
C ALA A 178 -12.84 1.80 1.07
N ASP A 179 -12.66 3.11 1.16
CA ASP A 179 -13.70 4.07 0.77
C ASP A 179 -13.93 4.03 -0.75
N ILE A 180 -12.85 4.03 -1.55
CA ILE A 180 -12.92 3.88 -3.02
C ILE A 180 -13.64 2.59 -3.42
N ILE A 181 -13.29 1.46 -2.79
CA ILE A 181 -13.91 0.17 -3.09
C ILE A 181 -15.42 0.22 -2.80
N LYS A 182 -15.84 0.82 -1.68
CA LYS A 182 -17.26 0.95 -1.32
C LYS A 182 -18.02 1.83 -2.30
N VAL A 183 -17.44 2.96 -2.70
CA VAL A 183 -18.03 3.86 -3.71
C VAL A 183 -18.19 3.12 -5.04
N ALA A 184 -17.17 2.37 -5.47
CA ALA A 184 -17.22 1.58 -6.70
C ALA A 184 -18.28 0.48 -6.64
N MET A 185 -18.41 -0.22 -5.51
CA MET A 185 -19.45 -1.23 -5.30
C MET A 185 -20.86 -0.65 -5.47
N ILE A 186 -21.14 0.51 -4.86
CA ILE A 186 -22.44 1.20 -5.02
C ILE A 186 -22.66 1.63 -6.47
N GLY A 187 -21.64 2.19 -7.12
CA GLY A 187 -21.73 2.61 -8.53
C GLY A 187 -22.03 1.44 -9.47
N ILE A 188 -21.39 0.30 -9.27
CA ILE A 188 -21.64 -0.92 -10.06
C ILE A 188 -23.04 -1.47 -9.80
N ASP A 189 -23.48 -1.53 -8.53
CA ASP A 189 -24.83 -2.01 -8.18
C ASP A 189 -25.93 -1.15 -8.82
N ASN A 190 -25.80 0.19 -8.75
CA ASN A 190 -26.73 1.10 -9.42
C ASN A 190 -26.75 0.90 -10.94
N ALA A 191 -25.57 0.82 -11.57
CA ALA A 191 -25.48 0.61 -13.02
C ALA A 191 -26.07 -0.72 -13.48
N ILE A 192 -26.03 -1.77 -12.64
CA ILE A 192 -26.68 -3.05 -12.93
C ILE A 192 -28.20 -2.89 -12.86
N ARG A 193 -28.73 -2.25 -11.81
CA ARG A 193 -30.18 -2.05 -11.63
C ARG A 193 -30.79 -1.21 -12.74
N ASP A 194 -30.15 -0.11 -13.12
CA ASP A 194 -30.66 0.78 -14.18
C ASP A 194 -30.75 0.06 -15.53
N ASN A 195 -29.80 -0.85 -15.82
CA ASN A 195 -29.80 -1.67 -17.05
C ASN A 195 -30.85 -2.79 -17.03
N ASP A 196 -31.28 -3.24 -15.85
CA ASP A 196 -32.36 -4.23 -15.72
C ASP A 196 -33.74 -3.58 -15.84
N GLU A 197 -33.90 -2.30 -15.48
CA GLU A 197 -35.16 -1.55 -15.66
C GLU A 197 -35.38 -1.04 -17.10
N SER A 198 -34.34 -1.05 -17.93
CA SER A 198 -34.42 -0.63 -19.35
C SER A 198 -34.58 -1.80 -20.35
N LYS A 199 -34.91 -2.99 -19.85
CA LYS A 199 -35.36 -4.15 -20.63
C LYS A 199 -36.83 -4.46 -20.39
#